data_AF-A4JU80-F1
#
_entry.id   AF-A4JU80-F1
#
_cell.length_a   1.000
_cell.length_b   1.000
_cell.length_c   1.000
_cell.angle_alpha   90.00
_cell.angle_beta   90.00
_cell.angle_gamma   90.00
#
_symmetry.space_group_name_H-M   'P 1'
#
loop_
_entity.id
_entity.type
_entity.pdbx_description
1 polymer ?
#
loop_
_entity_poly.entity_id
_entity_poly.type
_entity_poly.pdbx_seq_one_letter_code
_entity_poly.pdbx_strand_id
1 'polypeptide(L)'
;MINFPTEMRMSKLTVNSDLTYTKDDVERIRRFGDVTDGGVVFDYCLVSANGARFTLIREPQHSDGDIEEAARHLRFHRDAVGKIHIARQE
;
A
#
# COMPACT_ATOMS: atom_id res chain seq x y z
N MET A 1 -26.12 -25.44 8.83
CA MET A 1 -25.71 -24.11 8.34
C MET A 1 -24.36 -23.80 8.94
N ILE A 2 -23.31 -23.73 8.12
CA ILE A 2 -21.96 -23.43 8.59
C ILE A 2 -21.79 -21.92 8.45
N ASN A 3 -21.72 -21.23 9.59
CA ASN A 3 -21.39 -19.81 9.66
C ASN A 3 -19.90 -19.68 9.32
N PHE A 4 -19.59 -19.09 8.17
CA PHE A 4 -18.24 -18.61 7.91
C PHE A 4 -18.07 -17.27 8.65
N PRO A 5 -17.12 -17.14 9.58
CA PRO A 5 -16.79 -15.83 10.12
C PRO A 5 -16.15 -15.00 9.00
N THR A 6 -16.86 -13.97 8.55
CA THR A 6 -16.36 -12.91 7.67
C THR A 6 -15.40 -12.01 8.43
N GLU A 7 -14.27 -12.58 8.85
CA GLU A 7 -13.12 -11.85 9.37
C GLU A 7 -11.90 -12.29 8.56
N MET A 8 -11.88 -11.94 7.27
CA MET A 8 -10.62 -11.77 6.56
C MET A 8 -9.86 -10.66 7.27
N ARG A 9 -9.03 -11.08 8.23
CA ARG A 9 -8.24 -10.20 9.08
C ARG A 9 -7.42 -9.25 8.20
N MET A 10 -7.74 -7.96 8.27
CA MET A 10 -6.90 -6.78 7.98
C MET A 10 -5.59 -6.73 8.80
N SER A 11 -5.05 -7.87 9.22
CA SER A 11 -3.99 -8.03 10.22
C SER A 11 -2.56 -7.77 9.70
N LYS A 12 -2.41 -7.42 8.43
CA LYS A 12 -1.12 -7.35 7.75
C LYS A 12 -0.81 -5.98 7.12
N LEU A 13 -1.78 -5.06 7.20
CA LEU A 13 -1.63 -3.65 6.84
C LEU A 13 -1.46 -2.87 8.15
N THR A 14 -0.45 -2.00 8.21
CA THR A 14 -0.32 -1.05 9.32
C THR A 14 -0.62 0.32 8.78
N VAL A 15 -1.76 0.87 9.18
CA VAL A 15 -2.08 2.27 8.95
C VAL A 15 -1.12 3.08 9.80
N ASN A 16 -0.19 3.80 9.17
CA ASN A 16 0.61 4.80 9.86
C ASN A 16 -0.09 6.14 9.61
N SER A 17 -0.88 6.57 10.60
CA SER A 17 -1.62 7.84 10.52
C SER A 17 -0.74 9.09 10.51
N ASP A 18 0.58 8.94 10.67
CA ASP A 18 1.55 10.05 10.77
C ASP A 18 2.27 10.36 9.45
N LEU A 19 2.12 9.49 8.43
CA LEU A 19 2.71 9.71 7.11
C LEU A 19 1.65 10.31 6.17
N THR A 20 1.77 11.60 5.90
CA THR A 20 1.08 12.28 4.80
C THR A 20 2.05 12.60 3.67
N TYR A 21 1.54 12.50 2.44
CA TYR A 21 2.25 12.87 1.22
C TYR A 21 1.49 14.00 0.56
N THR A 22 2.21 15.05 0.16
CA THR A 22 1.61 16.13 -0.61
C THR A 22 1.21 15.62 -2.00
N LYS A 23 0.28 16.32 -2.65
CA LYS A 23 -0.06 16.02 -4.04
C LYS A 23 1.17 16.04 -4.97
N ASP A 24 2.12 16.95 -4.74
CA ASP A 24 3.36 17.02 -5.53
C ASP A 24 4.22 15.77 -5.32
N ASP A 25 4.34 15.28 -4.09
CA ASP A 25 5.03 14.02 -3.82
C ASP A 25 4.38 12.84 -4.55
N VAL A 26 3.05 12.74 -4.51
CA VAL A 26 2.32 11.68 -5.21
C VAL A 26 2.52 11.76 -6.72
N GLU A 27 2.45 12.96 -7.30
CA GLU A 27 2.72 13.14 -8.73
C GLU A 27 4.16 12.81 -9.10
N ARG A 28 5.12 13.20 -8.25
CA ARG A 28 6.53 12.87 -8.43
C ARG A 28 6.74 11.35 -8.42
N ILE A 29 6.24 10.65 -7.41
CA ILE A 29 6.36 9.19 -7.28
C ILE A 29 5.64 8.49 -8.45
N ARG A 30 4.45 8.96 -8.83
CA ARG A 30 3.71 8.46 -9.99
C ARG A 30 4.52 8.57 -11.29
N ARG A 31 5.31 9.63 -11.48
CA ARG A 31 6.19 9.80 -12.65
C ARG A 31 7.37 8.82 -12.69
N PHE A 32 7.81 8.31 -11.53
CA PHE A 32 8.85 7.27 -11.47
C PHE A 32 8.31 5.88 -11.82
N GLY A 33 6.99 5.72 -11.97
CA GLY A 33 6.35 4.46 -12.33
C GLY A 33 6.02 3.57 -11.15
N ASP A 34 6.13 4.09 -9.92
CA ASP A 34 5.78 3.38 -8.69
C ASP A 34 4.26 3.42 -8.43
N VAL A 35 3.51 2.81 -9.36
CA VAL A 35 2.06 2.72 -9.35
C VAL A 35 1.65 1.26 -9.53
N THR A 36 0.68 0.82 -8.73
CA THR A 36 0.10 -0.52 -8.89
C THR A 36 -0.87 -0.55 -10.08
N ASP A 37 -1.23 -1.75 -10.55
CA ASP A 37 -2.18 -1.94 -11.66
C ASP A 37 -3.55 -1.28 -11.36
N GLY A 38 -3.94 -1.22 -10.09
CA GLY A 38 -5.14 -0.53 -9.62
C GLY A 38 -5.01 1.00 -9.50
N GLY A 39 -3.94 1.61 -10.00
CA GLY A 39 -3.74 3.06 -9.97
C GLY A 39 -3.25 3.63 -8.63
N VAL A 40 -3.10 2.80 -7.60
CA VAL A 40 -2.61 3.22 -6.29
C VAL A 40 -1.10 3.43 -6.34
N VAL A 41 -0.67 4.64 -6.01
CA VAL A 41 0.75 5.03 -5.91
C VAL A 41 1.37 4.42 -4.65
N PHE A 42 2.61 3.96 -4.76
CA PHE A 42 3.35 3.42 -3.63
C PHE A 42 4.76 3.98 -3.58
N ASP A 43 5.27 4.17 -2.37
CA ASP A 43 6.69 4.43 -2.11
C ASP A 43 7.35 3.13 -1.61
N TYR A 44 8.63 2.95 -1.90
CA TYR A 44 9.39 1.83 -1.39
C TYR A 44 10.75 2.26 -0.83
N CYS A 45 11.12 1.64 0.29
CA CYS A 45 12.41 1.83 0.91
C CYS A 45 13.12 0.47 1.02
N LEU A 46 14.30 0.36 0.41
CA LEU A 46 15.15 -0.81 0.53
C LEU A 46 15.61 -0.95 1.98
N VAL A 47 15.14 -2.00 2.66
CA VAL A 47 15.48 -2.24 4.06
C VAL A 47 16.81 -2.97 4.17
N SER A 48 17.02 -3.97 3.32
CA SER A 48 18.21 -4.83 3.30
C SER A 48 18.24 -5.68 2.02
N ALA A 49 19.28 -6.50 1.86
CA ALA A 49 19.34 -7.54 0.82
C ALA A 49 18.14 -8.52 0.84
N ASN A 50 17.39 -8.56 1.94
CA ASN A 50 16.19 -9.38 2.10
C ASN A 50 14.93 -8.77 1.48
N GLY A 51 14.97 -7.50 1.04
CA GLY A 51 13.88 -6.86 0.31
C GLY A 51 13.55 -5.44 0.76
N ALA A 52 12.38 -4.96 0.35
CA ALA A 52 11.94 -3.58 0.54
C ALA A 52 10.68 -3.50 1.42
N ARG A 53 10.55 -2.37 2.12
CA ARG A 53 9.32 -1.97 2.78
C ARG A 53 8.53 -1.09 1.82
N PHE A 54 7.24 -1.34 1.74
CA PHE A 54 6.34 -0.62 0.85
C PHE A 54 5.33 0.22 1.64
N THR A 55 5.08 1.43 1.15
CA THR A 55 4.08 2.36 1.68
C THR A 55 3.09 2.70 0.56
N LEU A 56 1.86 2.26 0.70
CA LEU A 56 0.76 2.64 -0.20
C LEU A 56 0.27 4.04 0.17
N ILE A 57 0.07 4.90 -0.83
CA ILE A 57 -0.44 6.24 -0.63
C ILE A 57 -1.92 6.26 -1.00
N ARG A 58 -2.78 6.45 -0.01
CA ARG A 58 -4.23 6.53 -0.19
C ARG A 58 -4.62 7.95 -0.61
N GLU A 59 -4.94 8.10 -1.88
CA GLU A 59 -5.59 9.29 -2.44
C GLU A 59 -7.08 9.32 -2.06
N PRO A 60 -7.74 10.50 -2.06
CA PRO A 60 -9.15 10.63 -1.65
C PRO A 60 -10.14 9.79 -2.48
N GLN A 61 -9.78 9.49 -3.73
CA GLN A 61 -10.57 8.67 -4.65
C GLN A 61 -10.45 7.16 -4.40
N HIS A 62 -9.47 6.73 -3.59
CA HIS A 62 -9.23 5.30 -3.34
C HIS A 62 -10.12 4.76 -2.22
N SER A 63 -10.84 3.69 -2.56
CA SER A 63 -11.61 2.89 -1.62
C SER A 63 -10.69 1.95 -0.84
N ASP A 64 -11.18 1.41 0.28
CA ASP A 64 -10.42 0.42 1.05
C ASP A 64 -10.07 -0.82 0.19
N GLY A 65 -10.99 -1.24 -0.69
CA GLY A 65 -10.75 -2.33 -1.64
C GLY A 65 -9.59 -2.07 -2.62
N ASP A 66 -9.43 -0.83 -3.09
CA ASP A 66 -8.31 -0.46 -3.97
C ASP A 66 -6.97 -0.60 -3.24
N ILE A 67 -6.92 -0.21 -1.96
CA ILE A 67 -5.74 -0.33 -1.11
C ILE A 67 -5.44 -1.80 -0.81
N GLU A 68 -6.46 -2.63 -0.59
CA GLU A 68 -6.29 -4.07 -0.38
C GLU A 68 -5.74 -4.78 -1.62
N GLU A 69 -6.27 -4.46 -2.79
CA GLU A 69 -5.80 -5.01 -4.07
C GLU A 69 -4.37 -4.56 -4.38
N ALA A 70 -4.06 -3.28 -4.16
CA ALA A 70 -2.70 -2.75 -4.30
C ALA A 70 -1.71 -3.45 -3.34
N ALA A 71 -2.11 -3.67 -2.09
CA ALA A 71 -1.30 -4.40 -1.12
C ALA A 71 -1.09 -5.87 -1.53
N ARG A 72 -2.13 -6.52 -2.05
CA ARG A 72 -2.07 -7.89 -2.56
C ARG A 72 -1.11 -7.98 -3.75
N HIS A 73 -1.18 -7.03 -4.68
CA HIS A 73 -0.29 -6.92 -5.82
C HIS A 73 1.18 -6.78 -5.38
N LEU A 74 1.49 -5.85 -4.47
CA LEU A 74 2.84 -5.66 -3.97
C LEU A 74 3.40 -6.89 -3.24
N ARG A 75 2.59 -7.62 -2.48
CA ARG A 75 3.04 -8.86 -1.82
C ARG A 75 3.34 -10.00 -2.79
N PHE A 76 2.67 -10.02 -3.95
CA PHE A 76 2.81 -11.11 -4.90
C PHE A 76 3.91 -10.84 -5.94
N HIS A 77 4.08 -9.59 -6.35
CA HIS A 77 4.97 -9.20 -7.44
C HIS A 77 6.29 -8.54 -6.98
N ARG A 78 6.45 -8.21 -5.70
CA ARG A 78 7.65 -7.57 -5.15
C ARG A 78 8.15 -8.30 -3.91
N ASP A 79 9.45 -8.20 -3.64
CA ASP A 79 10.11 -8.66 -2.41
C ASP A 79 9.71 -7.79 -1.19
N ALA A 80 8.42 -7.84 -0.83
CA ALA A 80 7.85 -7.11 0.28
C ALA A 80 8.22 -7.77 1.61
N VAL A 81 9.04 -7.07 2.39
CA VAL A 81 9.45 -7.54 3.72
C VAL A 81 8.58 -6.89 4.79
N GLY A 82 7.94 -7.74 5.59
CA GLY A 82 7.17 -7.30 6.75
C GLY A 82 5.77 -6.78 6.41
N LYS A 83 5.34 -5.73 7.13
CA LYS A 83 4.00 -5.13 6.96
C LYS A 83 4.06 -4.00 5.93
N ILE A 84 3.08 -3.96 5.04
CA ILE A 84 2.87 -2.84 4.12
C ILE A 84 2.21 -1.70 4.90
N HIS A 85 2.74 -0.50 4.72
CA HIS A 85 2.22 0.71 5.33
C HIS A 85 1.19 1.38 4.44
N ILE A 86 0.26 2.09 5.06
CA ILE A 86 -0.68 2.96 4.36
C ILE A 86 -0.50 4.37 4.90
N ALA A 87 -0.19 5.29 3.99
CA ALA A 87 -0.10 6.72 4.19
C ALA A 87 -1.31 7.41 3.52
N ARG A 88 -1.59 8.66 3.86
CA ARG A 88 -2.66 9.44 3.22
C ARG A 88 -2.07 10.53 2.33
N GLN A 89 -2.76 10.84 1.25
CA GLN A 89 -2.50 12.10 0.55
C GLN A 89 -3.25 13.24 1.27
N GLU A 90 -2.56 14.36 1.49
CA GLU A 90 -3.16 15.63 1.93
C GLU A 90 -3.81 16.42 0.78
#